data_AF-A0A9E1QIX5-F1
#
_entry.id   AF-A0A9E1QIX5-F1
#
_cell.length_a   1.000
_cell.length_b   1.000
_cell.length_c   1.000
_cell.angle_alpha   90.00
_cell.angle_beta   90.00
_cell.angle_gamma   90.00
#
_symmetry.space_group_name_H-M   'P 1'
#
loop_
_entity.id
_entity.type
_entity.pdbx_description
1 polymer ?
#
loop_
_entity_poly.entity_id
_entity_poly.type
_entity_poly.pdbx_seq_one_letter_code
_entity_poly.pdbx_strand_id
1 'polypeptide(L)' 'MSACRRCDAVMKNLIGDDVETWRREIEDPRARLHLCGKSETRAGRKMGHVTRLGAPFGG' A
#
# COMPACT_ATOMS: atom_id res chain seq x y z
N MET A 1 -24.80 14.83 1.10
CA MET A 1 -23.39 14.78 0.63
C MET A 1 -23.29 13.77 -0.49
N SER A 2 -22.99 14.22 -1.71
CA SER A 2 -22.69 13.29 -2.80
C SER A 2 -21.21 12.89 -2.73
N ALA A 3 -20.90 11.60 -2.85
CA ALA A 3 -19.52 11.13 -2.85
C ALA A 3 -18.91 11.39 -4.23
N CYS A 4 -17.96 12.32 -4.33
CA CYS A 4 -17.18 12.52 -5.55
C CYS A 4 -16.00 11.54 -5.59
N ARG A 5 -15.69 11.03 -6.79
CA ARG A 5 -14.50 10.22 -7.02
C ARG A 5 -13.26 11.09 -6.83
N ARG A 6 -12.40 10.75 -5.86
CA ARG A 6 -11.25 11.61 -5.49
C ARG A 6 -9.98 11.38 -6.30
N CYS A 7 -9.57 10.12 -6.48
CA CYS A 7 -8.35 9.74 -7.23
C CYS A 7 -8.41 8.25 -7.58
N ASP A 8 -7.55 7.83 -8.51
CA ASP A 8 -7.27 6.40 -8.74
C ASP A 8 -6.48 5.83 -7.56
N ALA A 9 -6.55 4.51 -7.36
CA ALA A 9 -5.70 3.83 -6.40
C ALA A 9 -5.35 2.42 -6.90
N VAL A 10 -4.10 2.01 -6.70
CA VAL A 10 -3.63 0.65 -6.95
C VAL A 10 -3.09 0.07 -5.65
N MET A 11 -3.59 -1.10 -5.26
CA MET A 11 -3.16 -1.79 -4.03
C MET A 11 -2.31 -3.00 -4.37
N LYS A 12 -1.14 -3.11 -3.72
CA LYS A 12 -0.25 -4.27 -3.75
C LYS A 12 -0.22 -4.94 -2.38
N ASN A 13 -0.51 -6.23 -2.31
CA ASN A 13 -0.32 -7.00 -1.08
C ASN A 13 1.17 -7.27 -0.88
N LEU A 14 1.63 -7.23 0.38
CA LEU A 14 2.96 -7.68 0.77
C LEU A 14 2.83 -9.09 1.37
N ILE A 15 3.37 -10.08 0.69
CA ILE A 15 3.27 -11.50 1.06
C ILE A 15 4.66 -12.03 1.46
N GLY A 16 4.74 -12.71 2.60
CA GLY A 16 6.00 -13.26 3.10
C GLY A 16 7.10 -12.21 3.13
N ASP A 17 8.18 -12.50 2.40
CA ASP A 17 9.39 -11.68 2.38
C ASP A 17 9.25 -10.41 1.52
N ASP A 18 8.21 -10.29 0.69
CA ASP A 18 7.91 -9.05 -0.04
C ASP A 18 7.71 -7.87 0.91
N VAL A 19 7.37 -8.14 2.18
CA VAL A 19 7.25 -7.07 3.18
C VAL A 19 8.55 -6.30 3.32
N GLU A 20 9.72 -6.92 3.14
CA GLU A 20 11.03 -6.27 3.29
C GLU A 20 11.24 -5.12 2.30
N THR A 21 10.52 -5.11 1.18
CA THR A 21 10.58 -4.02 0.21
C THR A 21 9.87 -2.75 0.68
N TRP A 22 9.22 -2.76 1.84
CA TRP A 22 8.41 -1.64 2.35
C TRP A 22 9.16 -0.31 2.39
N ARG A 23 10.47 -0.33 2.68
CA ARG A 23 11.29 0.89 2.73
C ARG A 23 11.36 1.62 1.39
N ARG A 24 11.47 0.88 0.29
CA ARG A 24 11.47 1.45 -1.06
C ARG A 24 10.08 1.95 -1.45
N GLU A 25 9.05 1.24 -1.01
CA GLU A 25 7.66 1.60 -1.32
C GLU A 25 7.26 2.95 -0.70
N ILE A 26 7.78 3.31 0.48
CA ILE A 26 7.49 4.60 1.13
C ILE A 26 8.32 5.78 0.61
N GLU A 27 9.28 5.54 -0.29
CA GLU A 27 9.98 6.62 -1.00
C GLU A 27 9.02 7.38 -1.93
N ASP A 28 7.95 6.72 -2.39
CA ASP A 28 6.86 7.36 -3.10
C ASP A 28 5.93 8.10 -2.10
N PRO A 29 5.84 9.44 -2.15
CA PRO A 29 4.98 10.22 -1.24
C PRO A 29 3.48 9.92 -1.42
N ARG A 30 3.07 9.26 -2.51
CA ARG A 30 1.68 8.81 -2.76
C ARG A 30 1.43 7.38 -2.29
N ALA A 31 2.46 6.67 -1.83
CA ALA A 31 2.30 5.35 -1.23
C ALA A 31 1.76 5.47 0.20
N ARG A 32 0.88 4.54 0.55
CA ARG A 32 0.29 4.38 1.88
C ARG A 32 0.54 2.94 2.32
N LEU A 33 1.49 2.78 3.23
CA LEU A 33 1.90 1.49 3.77
C LEU A 33 1.03 1.12 4.98
N HIS A 34 0.58 -0.13 5.02
CA HIS A 34 -0.03 -0.73 6.20
C HIS A 34 0.61 -2.09 6.49
N LEU A 35 1.24 -2.21 7.66
CA LEU A 35 1.85 -3.45 8.15
C LEU A 35 0.96 -4.07 9.22
N CYS A 36 0.78 -5.40 9.17
CA CYS A 36 -0.09 -6.10 10.11
C CYS A 36 0.53 -6.31 11.51
N GLY A 37 1.73 -5.79 11.78
CA GLY A 37 2.39 -5.90 13.09
C GLY A 37 2.84 -7.32 13.47
N LYS A 38 2.96 -8.23 12.50
CA LYS A 38 3.46 -9.60 12.72
C LYS A 38 4.98 -9.57 12.79
N SER A 39 5.54 -10.07 13.89
CA SER A 39 6.99 -10.05 14.14
C SER A 39 7.79 -11.02 13.26
N GLU A 40 7.15 -12.08 12.75
CA GLU A 40 7.80 -13.13 11.96
C GLU A 40 7.16 -13.22 10.56
N THR A 41 7.99 -13.05 9.51
CA THR A 41 7.64 -13.30 8.11
C THR A 41 7.53 -14.80 7.86
N ARG A 42 6.51 -15.21 7.11
CA ARG A 42 6.34 -16.60 6.66
C ARG A 42 5.90 -16.59 5.21
N ALA A 43 6.50 -17.47 4.40
CA ALA A 43 6.14 -17.61 2.98
C ALA A 43 4.63 -17.79 2.79
N GLY A 44 4.05 -17.07 1.82
CA GLY A 44 2.61 -17.12 1.52
C GLY A 44 1.70 -16.38 2.49
N ARG A 45 2.21 -15.81 3.60
CA ARG A 45 1.39 -15.08 4.58
C ARG A 45 1.26 -13.60 4.19
N LYS A 46 0.05 -13.04 4.24
CA LYS A 46 -0.13 -11.59 4.12
C LYS A 46 0.48 -10.87 5.32
N MET A 47 1.48 -10.04 5.05
CA MET A 47 2.24 -9.25 6.04
C MET A 47 1.82 -7.79 6.06
N GLY A 48 1.24 -7.30 4.97
CA GLY A 48 0.74 -5.94 4.85
C GLY A 48 0.19 -5.65 3.46
N HIS A 49 0.02 -4.37 3.16
CA HIS A 49 -0.26 -3.89 1.82
C HIS A 49 0.28 -2.46 1.66
N VAL A 50 0.53 -2.08 0.41
CA VAL A 50 0.81 -0.71 0.00
C VAL A 50 -0.27 -0.29 -0.99
N THR A 51 -0.86 0.88 -0.76
CA THR A 51 -1.76 1.52 -1.71
C THR A 51 -1.09 2.74 -2.30
N ARG A 52 -0.99 2.81 -3.63
CA ARG A 52 -0.47 3.98 -4.34
C ARG A 52 -1.64 4.78 -4.90
N LEU A 53 -1.68 6.07 -4.58
CA LEU A 53 -2.73 6.97 -5.04
C LEU A 53 -2.35 7.65 -6.35
N GLY A 54 -3.29 7.72 -7.28
CA GLY A 54 -3.20 8.51 -8.50
C GLY A 54 -3.35 10.00 -8.22
N ALA A 55 -3.26 10.82 -9.27
CA ALA A 55 -3.57 12.24 -9.14
C ALA A 55 -5.04 12.44 -8.71
N PRO A 56 -5.35 13.53 -7.99
CA PRO A 56 -6.73 13.92 -7.75
C PRO A 56 -7.49 14.12 -9.07
N PHE A 57 -8.75 13.68 -9.13
CA PHE A 57 -9.63 14.02 -10.24
C PHE A 57 -10.08 15.47 -10.11
N GLY A 58 -9.86 16.28 -11.15
CA GLY A 58 -10.27 17.68 -11.19
C GLY A 58 -9.14 18.70 -11.01
N GLY A 59 -7.97 18.43 -11.58
CA GLY A 59 -7.02 19.48 -11.96
C GLY A 59 -7.45 20.17 -13.26
#